data_AF-H0UM13-F1
#
_entry.id   AF-H0UM13-F1
#
_cell.length_a   1.000
_cell.length_b   1.000
_cell.length_c   1.000
_cell.angle_alpha   90.00
_cell.angle_beta   90.00
_cell.angle_gamma   90.00
#
_symmetry.space_group_name_H-M   'P 1'
#
loop_
_entity.id
_entity.type
_entity.pdbx_description
1 polymer ?
#
loop_
_entity_poly.entity_id
_entity_poly.type
_entity_poly.pdbx_seq_one_letter_code
_entity_poly.pdbx_strand_id
1 'polypeptide(L)' 'MALHVFRCVLCGHRFESDRAGVKCPKCGSRTLVHESGDSLRGKCGCGGSCCSCSGCSH' A
#
# COMPACT_ATOMS: atom_id res chain seq x y z
N MET A 1 5.81 -8.72 6.05
CA MET A 1 4.74 -9.06 5.10
C MET A 1 3.89 -7.82 4.95
N ALA A 2 3.82 -7.22 3.75
CA ALA A 2 2.99 -6.04 3.53
C ALA A 2 1.54 -6.51 3.38
N LEU A 3 0.66 -6.07 4.28
CA LEU A 3 -0.77 -6.33 4.18
C LEU A 3 -1.39 -5.27 3.25
N HIS A 4 -2.08 -5.74 2.21
CA HIS A 4 -2.78 -4.89 1.26
C HIS A 4 -4.30 -5.01 1.44
N VAL A 5 -4.98 -3.89 1.58
CA VAL A 5 -6.43 -3.74 1.68
C VAL A 5 -7.02 -3.55 0.29
N PHE A 6 -7.85 -4.51 -0.11
CA PHE A 6 -8.60 -4.47 -1.36
C PHE A 6 -10.08 -4.27 -1.10
N ARG A 7 -10.73 -3.45 -1.93
CA ARG A 7 -12.18 -3.24 -1.95
C ARG A 7 -12.78 -3.75 -3.24
N CYS A 8 -13.76 -4.63 -3.13
CA CYS A 8 -14.55 -5.05 -4.29
C CYS A 8 -15.46 -3.93 -4.76
N VAL A 9 -15.44 -3.61 -6.05
CA VAL A 9 -16.36 -2.62 -6.64
C VAL A 9 -17.77 -3.15 -6.89
N LEU A 10 -17.94 -4.48 -7.01
CA LEU A 10 -19.27 -5.06 -7.23
C LEU A 10 -20.10 -5.17 -5.95
N CYS A 11 -19.51 -5.67 -4.86
CA CYS A 11 -20.24 -5.86 -3.60
C CYS A 11 -19.81 -4.91 -2.48
N GLY A 12 -18.78 -4.08 -2.71
CA GLY A 12 -18.26 -3.15 -1.70
C GLY A 12 -17.42 -3.78 -0.60
N HIS A 13 -17.24 -5.11 -0.60
CA HIS A 13 -16.54 -5.81 0.47
C HIS A 13 -15.04 -5.46 0.51
N ARG A 14 -14.56 -5.05 1.68
CA ARG A 14 -13.16 -4.76 1.98
C ARG A 14 -12.50 -5.94 2.66
N PHE A 15 -11.32 -6.34 2.20
CA PHE A 15 -10.56 -7.44 2.80
C PHE A 15 -9.06 -7.25 2.59
N GLU A 16 -8.28 -7.90 3.46
CA GLU A 16 -6.83 -7.79 3.49
C GLU A 16 -6.21 -9.01 2.80
N SER A 17 -5.16 -8.80 2.01
CA SER A 17 -4.40 -9.88 1.37
C SER A 17 -2.94 -9.50 1.20
N ASP A 18 -2.05 -10.47 1.32
CA ASP A 18 -0.63 -10.34 1.01
C ASP A 18 -0.33 -10.48 -0.50
N ARG A 19 -1.31 -10.94 -1.30
CA ARG A 19 -1.12 -11.25 -2.72
C ARG A 19 -1.94 -10.31 -3.61
N ALA A 20 -1.29 -9.77 -4.63
CA ALA A 20 -1.98 -9.11 -5.73
C ALA A 20 -2.74 -10.15 -6.59
N GLY A 21 -3.93 -9.79 -7.09
CA GLY A 21 -4.70 -10.64 -8.02
C GLY A 21 -5.66 -11.64 -7.37
N VAL A 22 -5.98 -11.46 -6.08
CA VAL A 22 -7.02 -12.23 -5.38
C VAL A 22 -8.43 -11.95 -5.93
N LYS A 23 -9.37 -12.87 -5.66
CA LYS A 23 -10.79 -12.70 -5.98
C LYS A 23 -11.54 -12.27 -4.73
N CYS A 24 -12.64 -11.54 -4.88
CA CYS A 24 -13.49 -11.21 -3.74
C CYS A 24 -14.07 -12.50 -3.12
N PRO A 25 -13.92 -12.74 -1.80
CA PRO A 25 -14.47 -13.93 -1.14
C PRO A 25 -16.01 -13.93 -1.06
N LYS A 26 -16.65 -12.77 -1.22
CA LYS A 26 -18.11 -12.62 -1.17
C LYS A 26 -18.81 -12.94 -2.49
N CYS A 27 -18.26 -12.47 -3.61
CA CYS A 27 -18.94 -12.53 -4.91
C CYS A 27 -18.08 -13.18 -6.02
N GLY A 28 -16.82 -13.51 -5.75
CA GLY A 28 -15.92 -14.14 -6.74
C GLY A 28 -15.40 -13.20 -7.83
N SER A 29 -15.74 -11.90 -7.79
CA SER A 29 -15.28 -10.93 -8.77
C SER A 29 -13.78 -10.72 -8.74
N ARG A 30 -13.18 -10.47 -9.91
CA ARG A 30 -11.77 -10.06 -10.06
C ARG A 30 -11.57 -8.54 -10.06
N THR A 31 -12.66 -7.77 -10.15
CA THR A 31 -12.60 -6.30 -10.15
C THR A 31 -12.49 -5.80 -8.71
N LEU A 32 -11.28 -5.49 -8.29
CA LEU A 32 -10.93 -5.02 -6.95
C LEU A 32 -10.13 -3.72 -7.06
N VAL A 33 -10.40 -2.76 -6.19
CA VAL A 33 -9.63 -1.53 -6.01
C VAL A 33 -8.70 -1.73 -4.84
N HIS A 34 -7.41 -1.51 -5.04
CA HIS A 34 -6.44 -1.48 -3.95
C HIS A 34 -6.56 -0.12 -3.23
N GLU A 35 -7.00 -0.13 -1.98
CA GLU A 35 -7.23 1.10 -1.21
C GLU A 35 -6.01 1.51 -0.40
N SER A 36 -5.39 0.56 0.30
CA SER A 36 -4.29 0.84 1.22
C SER A 36 -3.39 -0.36 1.33
N GLY A 37 -2.11 -0.15 1.56
CA GLY A 37 -1.17 -1.19 1.94
C GLY A 37 0.14 -0.49 2.22
N ASP A 38 0.79 -0.83 3.32
CA ASP A 38 2.06 -0.21 3.68
C ASP A 38 2.99 -0.32 2.49
N SER A 39 3.18 0.82 1.83
CA SER A 39 4.28 0.96 0.92
C SER A 39 5.50 0.61 1.77
N LEU A 40 6.38 -0.29 1.32
CA LEU A 40 7.74 -0.42 1.87
C LEU A 40 8.57 0.88 1.72
N ARG A 41 7.91 2.01 1.44
CA ARG A 41 8.49 3.33 1.37
C ARG A 41 8.65 3.77 2.81
N GLY A 42 9.85 3.49 3.30
CA GLY A 42 10.29 3.82 4.64
C GLY A 42 9.92 5.24 5.03
N LYS A 43 9.90 5.45 6.33
CA LYS A 43 10.05 6.76 6.94
C LYS A 43 11.21 7.51 6.28
N CYS A 44 10.88 8.28 5.25
CA CYS A 44 11.51 9.53 4.90
C CYS A 44 10.48 10.34 4.11
N GLY A 45 9.31 10.55 4.74
CA GLY A 45 8.72 11.87 4.63
C GLY A 45 9.75 12.87 5.17
N CYS A 46 9.88 14.02 4.52
CA CYS A 46 10.72 15.13 4.95
C CYS A 46 10.40 15.53 6.41
N GLY A 47 11.04 14.87 7.37
CA GLY A 47 10.77 14.99 8.79
C GLY A 47 11.98 14.51 9.59
N GLY A 48 13.08 15.24 9.48
CA GLY A 48 14.19 15.18 10.43
C GLY A 48 15.17 14.03 10.26
N SER A 49 15.96 14.02 9.17
CA SER A 49 17.31 13.46 9.22
C SER A 49 18.18 14.12 8.14
N CYS A 50 18.76 15.25 8.51
CA CYS A 50 19.95 15.81 7.88
C CYS A 50 21.21 15.02 8.26
N CYS A 51 21.14 13.69 8.26
CA CYS A 51 22.30 12.84 8.50
C CYS A 51 22.83 12.36 7.14
N SER A 52 23.94 12.99 6.72
CA SER A 52 24.86 12.53 5.66
C SER A 52 24.63 13.05 4.24
N CYS A 53 24.35 14.35 4.08
CA CYS A 53 24.75 15.09 2.87
C CYS A 53 25.85 16.09 3.22
N SER A 54 27.08 15.58 3.35
CA SER A 54 28.28 16.42 3.37
C SER A 54 28.51 16.95 1.94
N GLY A 55 28.02 18.15 1.62
CA GLY A 55 28.48 18.84 0.40
C GLY A 55 27.44 19.66 -0.35
N CYS A 56 26.95 20.74 0.25
CA CYS A 56 26.55 21.92 -0.52
C CYS A 56 27.47 23.07 -0.10
N SER A 57 28.49 23.31 -0.91
CA SER A 57 29.46 24.39 -0.78
C SER A 57 28.81 25.77 -1.02
N HIS A 58 29.22 26.73 -0.21
CA HIS A 58 28.95 28.17 -0.33
C HIS A 58 29.52 28.76 -1.62
#